data_AF-A0A945X7M4-F1
#
_entry.id   AF-A0A945X7M4-F1
#
_cell.length_a   1.000
_cell.length_b   1.000
_cell.length_c   1.000
_cell.angle_alpha   90.00
_cell.angle_beta   90.00
_cell.angle_gamma   90.00
#
_symmetry.space_group_name_H-M   'P 1'
#
loop_
_entity.id
_entity.type
_entity.pdbx_description
1 polymer ?
#
loop_
_entity_poly.entity_id
_entity_poly.type
_entity_poly.pdbx_seq_one_letter_code
_entity_poly.pdbx_strand_id
1 'polypeptide(L)' 'MGKGDKKSRKGKIFMGTYGVTRPRKTAEVIVMPKKKKVELKKEEVATKEIISFKSKI' A
#
# COMPACT_ATOMS: atom_id res chain seq x y z
N MET A 1 3.19 -5.19 21.43
CA MET A 1 2.92 -3.83 20.91
C MET A 1 2.57 -2.88 22.05
N GLY A 2 3.31 -1.78 22.20
CA GLY A 2 3.23 -0.85 23.35
C GLY A 2 2.79 0.57 22.96
N LYS A 3 2.81 1.48 23.93
CA LYS A 3 2.44 2.91 23.73
C LYS A 3 3.43 3.66 22.82
N GLY A 4 4.70 3.25 22.78
CA GLY A 4 5.73 3.87 21.93
C GLY A 4 5.81 3.33 20.50
N ASP A 5 5.06 2.27 20.19
CA ASP A 5 5.15 1.61 18.88
C ASP A 5 4.29 2.36 17.84
N LYS A 6 4.95 3.15 17.00
CA LYS A 6 4.37 3.99 15.95
C LYS A 6 3.58 3.21 14.89
N LYS A 7 3.89 1.93 14.68
CA LYS A 7 3.21 1.10 13.66
C LYS A 7 1.92 0.49 14.22
N SER A 8 1.91 0.17 15.51
CA SER A 8 0.77 -0.42 16.20
C SER A 8 -0.43 0.53 16.33
N ARG A 9 -1.63 -0.05 16.42
CA ARG A 9 -2.85 0.71 16.75
C ARG A 9 -2.72 1.37 18.14
N LYS A 10 -2.17 0.67 19.13
CA LYS A 10 -2.03 1.15 20.52
C LYS A 10 -1.09 2.37 20.61
N GLY A 11 0.05 2.34 19.92
CA GLY A 11 0.96 3.47 19.91
C GLY A 11 0.43 4.67 19.12
N LYS A 12 -0.27 4.45 18.00
CA LYS A 12 -0.97 5.54 17.29
C LYS A 12 -2.08 6.19 18.12
N ILE A 13 -2.79 5.42 18.94
CA ILE A 13 -3.76 5.98 19.90
C ILE A 13 -3.03 6.86 20.91
N PHE A 14 -1.95 6.36 21.52
CA PHE A 14 -1.22 7.09 22.54
C PHE A 14 -0.57 8.39 22.02
N MET A 15 -0.01 8.35 20.80
CA MET A 15 0.60 9.50 20.16
C MET A 15 -0.42 10.45 19.49
N GLY A 16 -1.70 10.08 19.43
CA GLY A 16 -2.74 10.87 18.76
C GLY A 16 -2.67 10.89 17.22
N THR A 17 -1.76 10.13 16.61
CA THR A 17 -1.57 10.11 15.15
C THR A 17 -2.49 9.10 14.45
N TYR A 18 -2.66 9.25 13.14
CA TYR A 18 -3.49 8.39 12.30
C TYR A 18 -2.66 7.66 11.25
N GLY A 19 -3.26 6.66 10.61
CA GLY A 19 -2.68 6.01 9.43
C GLY A 19 -3.34 4.66 9.19
N VAL A 20 -2.72 3.79 8.39
CA VAL A 20 -3.31 2.52 7.95
C VAL A 20 -3.92 1.69 9.10
N THR A 21 -3.18 1.54 10.20
CA THR A 21 -3.60 0.76 11.38
C THR A 21 -4.58 1.48 12.33
N ARG A 22 -4.77 2.80 12.18
CA ARG A 22 -5.74 3.62 12.92
C ARG A 22 -6.33 4.70 11.99
N PRO A 23 -7.27 4.35 11.09
CA PRO A 23 -7.88 5.29 10.16
C PRO A 23 -8.85 6.24 10.86
N ARG A 24 -9.09 7.42 10.26
CA ARG A 24 -10.18 8.31 10.69
C ARG A 24 -11.52 7.75 10.17
N LYS A 25 -12.60 8.10 10.86
CA LYS A 25 -13.95 7.84 10.33
C LYS A 25 -14.15 8.74 9.12
N THR A 26 -14.15 8.17 7.93
CA THR A 26 -14.57 8.85 6.71
C THR A 26 -16.08 8.71 6.57
N ALA A 27 -16.75 9.71 5.98
CA ALA A 27 -18.19 9.66 5.70
C ALA A 27 -18.56 8.61 4.63
N GLU A 28 -17.56 8.02 3.99
CA GLU A 28 -17.75 6.93 3.04
C GLU A 28 -17.87 5.61 3.78
N VAL A 29 -19.12 5.11 3.76
CA VAL A 29 -19.56 3.76 4.09
C VAL A 29 -18.48 2.75 3.70
N ILE A 30 -18.07 1.95 4.69
CA ILE A 30 -17.21 0.77 4.66
C ILE A 30 -17.14 0.14 3.24
N VAL A 31 -16.24 0.65 2.39
CA VAL A 31 -15.80 -0.08 1.21
C VAL A 31 -14.77 -1.07 1.73
N MET A 32 -15.27 -2.24 2.13
CA MET A 32 -14.48 -3.44 2.32
C MET A 32 -13.47 -3.52 1.18
N PRO A 33 -12.14 -3.59 1.45
CA PRO A 33 -11.16 -3.58 0.39
C PRO A 33 -11.32 -4.86 -0.42
N LYS A 34 -11.99 -4.77 -1.58
CA LYS A 34 -11.86 -5.74 -2.65
C LYS A 34 -10.36 -5.75 -2.98
N LYS A 35 -9.69 -6.84 -2.58
CA LYS A 35 -8.28 -7.15 -2.78
C LYS A 35 -7.69 -6.37 -3.97
N LYS A 36 -6.97 -5.28 -3.71
CA LYS A 36 -6.04 -4.72 -4.70
C LYS A 36 -4.66 -5.29 -4.41
N LYS A 37 -4.41 -6.49 -4.94
CA LYS A 37 -3.08 -6.84 -5.45
C LYS A 37 -2.77 -5.85 -6.57
N VAL A 38 -2.14 -4.73 -6.24
CA VAL A 38 -1.62 -3.79 -7.26
C VAL A 38 -0.25 -3.30 -6.82
N GLU A 39 0.69 -4.24 -6.68
CA GLU A 39 2.13 -3.97 -6.65
C GLU A 39 2.91 -4.97 -7.54
N LEU A 40 2.28 -5.54 -8.58
CA LEU A 40 2.95 -6.46 -9.54
C LEU A 40 2.66 -6.14 -11.01
N LYS A 41 2.44 -4.87 -11.38
CA LYS A 41 2.29 -4.46 -12.79
C LYS A 41 3.04 -3.18 -13.18
N LYS A 42 4.14 -2.85 -12.48
CA LYS A 42 5.07 -1.80 -12.94
C LYS A 42 6.47 -2.29 -13.30
N GLU A 43 6.80 -3.56 -13.09
CA GLU A 43 8.11 -4.10 -13.46
C GLU A 43 8.10 -5.01 -14.71
N GLU A 44 6.94 -5.48 -15.18
CA GLU A 44 6.86 -6.33 -16.38
C GLU A 44 6.73 -5.58 -17.71
N VAL A 45 6.51 -4.26 -17.69
CA VAL A 45 6.39 -3.46 -18.93
C VAL A 45 7.77 -3.03 -19.44
N ALA A 46 8.74 -2.82 -18.54
CA ALA A 46 10.09 -2.39 -18.94
C ALA A 46 10.96 -3.53 -19.49
N THR A 47 10.70 -4.80 -19.16
CA THR A 47 11.54 -5.92 -19.64
C THR A 47 11.10 -6.47 -21.00
N LYS A 48 9.84 -6.29 -21.42
CA LYS A 48 9.36 -6.73 -22.74
C LYS A 48 9.74 -5.77 -23.88
N GLU A 49 9.84 -4.47 -23.59
CA GLU A 49 10.27 -3.49 -24.59
C GLU A 49 11.75 -3.66 -24.94
N ILE A 50 12.62 -3.90 -23.94
CA ILE A 50 14.06 -4.11 -24.15
C ILE A 50 14.35 -5.39 -24.96
N ILE A 51 13.58 -6.47 -24.75
CA ILE A 51 13.76 -7.74 -25.48
C ILE A 51 13.32 -7.59 -26.95
N SER A 52 12.25 -6.85 -27.23
CA SER A 52 11.78 -6.64 -28.62
C SER A 52 12.70 -5.77 -29.47
N PHE A 53 13.47 -4.88 -28.85
CA PHE A 53 14.42 -4.02 -29.57
C PHE A 53 15.70 -4.77 -29.96
N LYS A 54 16.10 -5.79 -29.19
CA LYS A 54 17.31 -6.58 -29.45
C LYS A 54 17.12 -7.71 -30.45
N SER A 55 15.88 -8.08 -30.78
CA SER A 55 15.57 -9.14 -31.75
C SER A 55 15.27 -8.62 -33.17
N LYS A 56 15.58 -7.36 -33.46
CA LYS A 56 15.27 -6.70 -34.75
C LYS A 56 16.49 -6.07 -35.44
N ILE A 57 17.69 -6.42 -34.97
CA ILE A 57 18.98 -6.16 -35.64
C ILE A 57 19.53 -7.50 -36.12
#